data_AF-A0A1Y1UG55-F1
#
_entry.id   AF-A0A1Y1UG55-F1
#
_cell.length_a   1.000
_cell.length_b   1.000
_cell.length_c   1.000
_cell.angle_alpha   90.00
_cell.angle_beta   90.00
_cell.angle_gamma   90.00
#
_symmetry.space_group_name_H-M   'P 1'
#
loop_
_entity.id
_entity.type
_entity.pdbx_description
1 polymer ?
#
loop_
_entity_poly.entity_id
_entity_poly.type
_entity_poly.pdbx_seq_one_letter_code
_entity_poly.pdbx_strand_id
1 'polypeptide(L)'
;MDVRAPDMAILPVYGTLYESPGILEDHGGWYADDFHVNLMAVSGNRLPAAGTALSQVVFNQQIAVTLLQALGLPLAHLDGYRAEETSVLPGVFR
;
A
#
# COMPACT_ATOMS: atom_id res chain seq x y z
N MET A 1 -13.42 -1.48 14.88
CA MET A 1 -12.43 -2.54 14.56
C MET A 1 -13.17 -3.70 13.93
N ASP A 2 -12.50 -4.47 13.07
CA ASP A 2 -13.09 -5.67 12.44
C ASP A 2 -13.47 -6.70 13.53
N VAL A 3 -14.60 -7.39 13.37
CA VAL A 3 -15.09 -8.38 14.35
C VAL A 3 -14.17 -9.60 14.49
N ARG A 4 -13.24 -9.77 13.56
CA ARG A 4 -12.22 -10.84 13.56
C ARG A 4 -10.89 -10.38 14.16
N ALA A 5 -10.75 -9.10 14.52
CA ALA A 5 -9.54 -8.63 15.21
C ALA A 5 -9.43 -9.29 16.59
N PRO A 6 -8.23 -9.69 17.03
CA PRO A 6 -8.04 -10.30 18.34
C PRO A 6 -8.17 -9.27 19.46
N ASP A 7 -8.45 -9.73 20.68
CA ASP A 7 -8.48 -8.88 21.88
C ASP A 7 -7.09 -8.32 22.24
N MET A 8 -6.02 -9.01 21.81
CA MET A 8 -4.63 -8.63 22.05
C MET A 8 -3.79 -8.89 20.80
N ALA A 9 -2.92 -7.94 20.47
CA ALA A 9 -1.88 -8.09 19.47
C ALA A 9 -0.51 -8.00 20.15
N ILE A 10 0.42 -8.89 19.77
CA ILE A 10 1.81 -8.90 20.25
C ILE A 10 2.69 -8.58 19.06
N LEU A 11 3.58 -7.61 19.21
CA LEU A 11 4.55 -7.23 18.19
C LEU A 11 5.94 -7.71 18.60
N PRO A 12 6.71 -8.33 17.70
CA PRO A 12 8.09 -8.70 17.98
C PRO A 12 8.94 -7.44 18.20
N VAL A 13 10.06 -7.60 18.91
CA VAL A 13 11.16 -6.62 18.85
C VAL A 13 11.90 -6.83 17.54
N TYR A 14 12.40 -5.74 16.92
CA TYR A 14 13.10 -5.78 15.64
C TYR A 14 14.16 -6.89 15.57
N GLY A 15 14.08 -7.73 14.54
CA GLY A 15 14.94 -8.90 14.34
C GLY A 15 14.55 -10.15 15.13
N THR A 16 13.41 -10.15 15.83
CA THR A 16 12.87 -11.34 16.52
C THR A 16 11.77 -11.98 15.68
N LEU A 17 11.86 -13.29 15.46
CA LEU A 17 10.81 -14.09 14.83
C LEU A 17 10.15 -15.00 15.87
N TYR A 18 8.82 -15.05 15.88
CA TYR A 18 8.05 -16.01 16.68
C TYR A 18 7.65 -17.19 15.79
N GLU A 19 8.65 -17.98 15.41
CA GLU A 19 8.48 -19.00 14.37
C GLU A 19 9.08 -20.37 14.72
N SER A 20 8.74 -21.35 13.89
CA SER A 20 9.33 -22.70 13.97
C SER A 20 10.83 -22.69 13.64
N PRO A 21 11.63 -23.61 14.23
CA PRO A 21 13.06 -23.69 13.94
C PRO A 21 13.35 -23.86 12.43
N GLY A 22 14.30 -23.09 11.93
CA GLY A 22 14.75 -23.15 10.53
C GLY A 22 14.20 -22.04 9.63
N ILE A 23 13.26 -21.22 10.12
CA ILE A 23 12.85 -19.97 9.46
C ILE A 23 13.79 -18.85 9.88
N LEU A 24 14.35 -18.15 8.91
CA LEU A 24 15.38 -17.12 9.12
C LEU A 24 14.86 -15.70 8.86
N GLU A 25 13.78 -15.56 8.10
CA GLU A 25 13.21 -14.30 7.68
C GLU A 25 11.68 -14.44 7.65
N ASP A 26 10.99 -13.40 8.11
CA ASP A 26 9.54 -13.25 8.07
C ASP A 26 9.21 -11.77 7.93
N HIS A 27 7.97 -11.46 7.56
CA HIS A 27 7.46 -10.11 7.45
C HIS A 27 6.24 -9.89 8.35
N GLY A 28 5.90 -8.63 8.62
CA GLY A 28 4.70 -8.27 9.39
C GLY A 28 4.99 -7.93 10.85
N GLY A 29 6.25 -7.65 11.18
CA GLY A 29 6.69 -7.10 12.46
C GLY A 29 6.40 -5.60 12.62
N TRP A 30 5.79 -4.96 11.61
CA TRP A 30 5.51 -3.52 11.56
C TRP A 30 6.75 -2.63 11.57
N TYR A 31 7.82 -3.10 10.93
CA TYR A 31 9.05 -2.35 10.79
C TYR A 31 9.20 -1.75 9.38
N ALA A 32 10.17 -0.86 9.21
CA ALA A 32 10.32 -0.09 7.98
C ALA A 32 10.62 -0.97 6.76
N ASP A 33 11.32 -2.09 6.98
CA ASP A 33 11.59 -3.15 6.01
C ASP A 33 10.34 -3.96 5.62
N ASP A 34 9.33 -4.05 6.49
CA ASP A 34 8.03 -4.65 6.17
C ASP A 34 7.14 -3.72 5.34
N PHE A 35 7.17 -2.42 5.63
CA PHE A 35 6.21 -1.45 5.08
C PHE A 35 6.69 -0.76 3.80
N HIS A 36 8.00 -0.56 3.63
CA HIS A 36 8.54 0.14 2.47
C HIS A 36 8.72 -0.80 1.28
N VAL A 37 7.67 -0.91 0.48
CA VAL A 37 7.66 -1.66 -0.77
C VAL A 37 7.93 -0.76 -1.97
N ASN A 38 8.54 -1.32 -3.02
CA ASN A 38 8.75 -0.61 -4.28
C ASN A 38 7.41 -0.39 -4.99
N LEU A 39 7.14 0.84 -5.43
CA LEU A 39 5.98 1.21 -6.23
C LEU A 39 6.41 1.83 -7.56
N MET A 40 6.00 1.22 -8.67
CA MET A 40 6.24 1.73 -10.01
C MET A 40 4.95 1.78 -10.81
N ALA A 41 4.51 2.97 -11.19
CA ALA A 41 3.38 3.15 -12.10
C ALA A 41 3.84 3.01 -13.56
N VAL A 42 3.14 2.19 -14.34
CA VAL A 42 3.46 1.96 -15.76
C VAL A 42 2.17 2.13 -16.58
N SER A 43 2.17 3.10 -17.49
CA SER A 43 1.03 3.33 -18.41
C SER A 43 1.51 3.83 -19.77
N GLY A 44 2.48 3.13 -20.37
CA GLY A 44 3.07 3.52 -21.65
C GLY A 44 3.57 4.98 -21.63
N ASN A 45 3.22 5.77 -22.65
CA ASN A 45 3.57 7.20 -22.74
C ASN A 45 2.54 8.16 -22.11
N ARG A 46 1.59 7.64 -21.31
CA ARG A 46 0.43 8.40 -20.83
C ARG A 46 0.60 9.00 -19.43
N LEU A 47 1.70 8.69 -18.74
CA LEU A 47 1.96 9.24 -17.41
C LEU A 47 2.53 10.67 -17.53
N PRO A 48 1.93 11.67 -16.87
CA PRO A 48 2.48 13.03 -16.82
C PRO A 48 3.92 13.07 -16.28
N ALA A 49 4.23 12.20 -15.31
CA ALA A 49 5.53 12.08 -14.67
C ALA A 49 6.37 10.90 -15.22
N ALA A 50 6.20 10.53 -16.50
CA ALA A 50 6.94 9.41 -17.08
C ALA A 50 8.46 9.59 -16.95
N GLY A 51 9.15 8.55 -16.43
CA GLY A 51 10.60 8.55 -16.28
C GLY A 51 11.14 9.36 -15.08
N THR A 52 10.26 9.84 -14.19
CA THR A 52 10.69 10.57 -12.99
C THR A 52 10.51 9.74 -11.72
N ALA A 53 11.41 9.92 -10.76
CA ALA A 53 11.24 9.43 -9.41
C ALA A 53 10.53 10.52 -8.58
N LEU A 54 9.44 10.13 -7.90
CA LEU A 54 8.72 11.01 -6.98
C LEU A 54 9.07 10.64 -5.55
N SER A 55 9.45 11.61 -4.74
CA SER A 55 9.84 11.43 -3.33
C SER A 55 8.70 11.64 -2.33
N GLN A 56 7.48 11.86 -2.83
CA GLN A 56 6.31 12.06 -1.99
C GLN A 56 5.97 10.78 -1.23
N VAL A 57 5.64 10.90 0.05
CA VAL A 57 5.13 9.79 0.85
C VAL A 57 3.77 9.38 0.29
N VAL A 58 3.63 8.10 -0.03
CA VAL A 58 2.43 7.48 -0.55
C VAL A 58 2.11 6.21 0.22
N PHE A 59 0.86 5.77 0.16
CA PHE A 59 0.35 4.60 0.87
C PHE A 59 -0.27 3.59 -0.10
N ASN A 60 -0.18 2.30 0.24
CA ASN A 60 -0.70 1.21 -0.60
C ASN A 60 -2.21 1.32 -0.86
N GLN A 61 -2.97 1.94 0.05
CA GLN A 61 -4.41 2.21 -0.11
C GLN A 61 -4.70 3.02 -1.37
N GLN A 62 -3.76 3.87 -1.82
CA GLN A 62 -3.92 4.73 -2.99
C GLN A 62 -3.87 3.95 -4.31
N ILE A 63 -3.34 2.73 -4.33
CA ILE A 63 -3.18 1.93 -5.55
C ILE A 63 -4.53 1.62 -6.18
N ALA A 64 -5.50 1.13 -5.40
CA ALA A 64 -6.81 0.74 -5.91
C ALA A 64 -7.62 1.92 -6.46
N VAL A 65 -7.62 3.06 -5.74
CA VAL A 65 -8.28 4.30 -6.19
C VAL A 65 -7.67 4.77 -7.51
N THR A 66 -6.34 4.77 -7.60
CA THR A 66 -5.61 5.19 -8.80
C THR A 66 -5.94 4.29 -10.00
N LEU A 67 -6.01 2.98 -9.81
CA LEU A 67 -6.34 2.04 -10.86
C LEU A 67 -7.77 2.22 -11.38
N LEU A 68 -8.75 2.38 -10.49
CA LEU A 68 -10.13 2.61 -10.91
C LEU A 68 -10.26 3.91 -11.72
N GLN A 69 -9.61 4.98 -11.28
CA GLN A 69 -9.60 6.23 -12.04
C GLN A 69 -8.90 6.07 -13.40
N ALA A 70 -7.79 5.33 -13.48
CA ALA A 70 -7.07 5.07 -14.74
C ALA A 70 -7.91 4.26 -15.74
N LEU A 71 -8.75 3.35 -15.23
CA LEU A 71 -9.68 2.56 -16.02
C LEU A 71 -10.99 3.30 -16.36
N GLY A 72 -11.19 4.51 -15.83
CA GLY A 72 -12.44 5.26 -16.00
C GLY A 72 -13.63 4.64 -15.25
N LEU A 73 -13.36 3.87 -14.20
CA LEU A 73 -14.37 3.23 -13.37
C LEU A 73 -14.77 4.12 -12.18
N PRO A 74 -16.04 4.06 -11.71
CA PRO A 74 -16.48 4.88 -10.57
C PRO A 74 -15.73 4.53 -9.28
N LEU A 75 -15.10 5.53 -8.65
CA LEU A 75 -14.42 5.35 -7.35
C LEU A 75 -15.39 4.93 -6.24
N ALA A 76 -16.66 5.30 -6.36
CA ALA A 76 -17.72 4.90 -5.44
C ALA A 76 -17.94 3.37 -5.38
N HIS A 77 -17.36 2.59 -6.28
CA HIS A 77 -17.39 1.11 -6.19
C HIS A 77 -16.33 0.55 -5.23
N LEU A 78 -15.39 1.38 -4.76
CA LEU A 78 -14.37 0.97 -3.80
C LEU A 78 -14.77 1.41 -2.39
N ASP A 79 -15.01 0.44 -1.51
CA ASP A 79 -15.38 0.74 -0.12
C ASP A 79 -14.27 1.50 0.61
N GLY A 80 -12.99 1.22 0.32
CA GLY A 80 -11.86 1.98 0.86
C GLY A 80 -11.92 3.46 0.49
N TYR A 81 -12.24 3.80 -0.77
CA TYR A 81 -12.43 5.20 -1.17
C TYR A 81 -13.58 5.87 -0.41
N ARG A 82 -14.69 5.14 -0.24
CA ARG A 82 -15.88 5.64 0.47
C ARG A 82 -15.63 5.85 1.97
N ALA A 83 -14.83 4.99 2.59
CA ALA A 83 -14.61 4.99 4.03
C ALA A 83 -13.45 5.91 4.45
N GLU A 84 -12.40 6.01 3.64
CA GLU A 84 -11.13 6.64 4.02
C GLU A 84 -10.79 7.89 3.19
N GLU A 85 -11.64 8.25 2.21
CA GLU A 85 -11.43 9.38 1.29
C GLU A 85 -10.04 9.37 0.63
N THR A 86 -9.52 8.16 0.36
CA THR A 86 -8.17 7.97 -0.15
C THR A 86 -7.98 8.66 -1.50
N SER A 87 -6.91 9.43 -1.65
CA SER A 87 -6.55 10.12 -2.88
C SER A 87 -5.79 9.23 -3.86
N VAL A 88 -5.83 9.58 -5.15
CA VAL A 88 -4.99 8.94 -6.17
C VAL A 88 -3.51 9.24 -5.97
N LEU A 89 -2.66 8.38 -6.52
CA LEU A 89 -1.21 8.54 -6.51
C LEU A 89 -0.80 9.83 -7.26
N PRO A 90 0.19 10.58 -6.74
CA PRO A 90 0.70 11.76 -7.41
C PRO A 90 1.39 11.39 -8.73
N GLY A 91 1.37 12.30 -9.69
CA GLY A 91 2.07 12.16 -10.98
C GLY A 91 1.43 11.19 -11.97
N VAL A 92 0.29 10.57 -11.65
CA VAL A 92 -0.43 9.66 -12.54
C VAL A 92 -1.43 10.38 -13.44
N PHE A 93 -2.11 11.39 -12.92
CA PHE A 93 -3.10 12.19 -13.64
C PHE A 93 -2.68 13.67 -13.70
N ARG A 94 -3.24 14.42 -14.65
CA ARG A 94 -3.13 15.88 -14.71
C ARG A 94 -4.27 16.55 -13.95
#